data_AF-S9UH19-F1
#
_entry.id   AF-S9UH19-F1
#
_cell.length_a   1.000
_cell.length_b   1.000
_cell.length_c   1.000
_cell.angle_alpha   90.00
_cell.angle_beta   90.00
_cell.angle_gamma   90.00
#
_symmetry.space_group_name_H-M   'P 1'
#
loop_
_entity.id
_entity.type
_entity.pdbx_description
1 polymer ?
#
loop_
_entity_poly.entity_id
_entity_poly.type
_entity_poly.pdbx_seq_one_letter_code
_entity_poly.pdbx_strand_id
1 'polypeptide(L)'
;MKLVRRARKSIRERRMKACMNDLTSNLAKVEMRAYKKGKQVRETKKKQRGESFGVPSDVKAGKMNPELYEIECRLYREAGLPKPKPYLGYERDRGAQKRSMQRVGFVDFKDIISAVRKRNS
;
A
#
# COMPACT_ATOMS: atom_id res chain seq x y z
N MET A 1 0.52 22.74 -56.66
CA MET A 1 0.80 21.92 -55.45
C MET A 1 0.95 20.46 -55.86
N LYS A 2 2.07 19.78 -55.54
CA LYS A 2 2.26 18.36 -55.89
C LYS A 2 1.38 17.47 -55.00
N LEU A 3 0.34 16.87 -55.59
CA LEU A 3 -0.45 15.81 -54.96
C LEU A 3 0.43 14.58 -54.76
N VAL A 4 0.90 14.35 -53.54
CA VAL A 4 1.58 13.10 -53.18
C VAL A 4 0.51 12.00 -53.16
N ARG A 5 0.42 11.23 -54.24
CA ARG A 5 -0.42 10.02 -54.29
C ARG A 5 0.14 9.02 -53.26
N ARG A 6 -0.56 8.84 -52.13
CA ARG A 6 -0.28 7.72 -51.21
C ARG A 6 -0.50 6.42 -51.96
N ALA A 7 0.55 5.64 -52.17
CA ALA A 7 0.43 4.27 -52.64
C ALA A 7 -0.50 3.49 -51.69
N ARG A 8 -1.53 2.84 -52.23
CA ARG A 8 -2.40 1.97 -51.42
C ARG A 8 -1.56 0.76 -50.98
N LYS A 9 -1.62 0.44 -49.69
CA LYS A 9 -0.96 -0.75 -49.14
C LYS A 9 -1.40 -2.00 -49.90
N SER A 10 -0.46 -2.88 -50.19
CA SER A 10 -0.76 -4.12 -50.91
C SER A 10 -1.70 -5.01 -50.08
N ILE A 11 -2.44 -5.91 -50.73
CA ILE A 11 -3.29 -6.89 -50.03
C ILE A 11 -2.43 -7.74 -49.07
N ARG A 12 -1.22 -8.13 -49.50
CA ARG A 12 -0.25 -8.87 -48.69
C ARG A 12 0.14 -8.10 -47.42
N GLU A 13 0.49 -6.82 -47.54
CA GLU A 13 0.82 -5.98 -46.38
C GLU A 13 -0.35 -5.85 -45.39
N ARG A 14 -1.57 -5.69 -45.91
CA ARG A 14 -2.77 -5.61 -45.06
C ARG A 14 -3.03 -6.91 -44.31
N ARG A 15 -2.90 -8.06 -44.98
CA ARG A 15 -3.02 -9.39 -44.35
C ARG A 15 -1.93 -9.63 -43.30
N MET A 16 -0.68 -9.26 -43.61
CA MET A 16 0.43 -9.41 -42.67
C MET A 16 0.24 -8.52 -41.43
N LYS A 17 -0.23 -7.28 -41.62
CA LYS A 17 -0.57 -6.39 -40.50
C LYS A 17 -1.70 -6.95 -39.63
N ALA A 18 -2.75 -7.51 -40.23
CA ALA A 18 -3.83 -8.14 -39.47
C ALA A 18 -3.32 -9.34 -38.65
N CYS A 19 -2.51 -10.22 -39.26
CA CYS A 19 -1.91 -11.36 -38.57
C CYS A 19 -1.02 -10.93 -37.39
N MET A 20 -0.20 -9.89 -37.56
CA MET A 20 0.62 -9.35 -36.47
C MET A 20 -0.24 -8.76 -35.34
N ASN A 21 -1.34 -8.08 -35.67
CA ASN A 21 -2.29 -7.57 -34.67
C ASN A 21 -2.96 -8.70 -33.88
N ASP A 22 -3.34 -9.79 -34.55
CA ASP A 22 -3.96 -10.95 -33.91
C ASP A 22 -2.97 -11.67 -32.99
N LEU A 23 -1.72 -11.85 -33.45
CA LEU A 23 -0.65 -12.44 -32.65
C LEU A 23 -0.35 -11.61 -31.40
N THR A 24 -0.19 -10.28 -31.55
CA THR A 24 0.05 -9.37 -30.43
C THR A 24 -1.12 -9.34 -29.44
N SER A 25 -2.37 -9.33 -29.92
CA SER A 25 -3.55 -9.43 -29.05
C SER A 25 -3.57 -10.74 -28.25
N ASN A 26 -3.22 -11.85 -28.89
CA ASN A 26 -3.20 -13.15 -28.23
C ASN A 26 -2.08 -13.26 -27.21
N LEU A 27 -0.88 -12.75 -27.51
CA LEU A 27 0.23 -12.67 -26.56
C LEU A 27 -0.14 -11.83 -25.35
N ALA A 28 -0.72 -10.64 -25.55
CA ALA A 28 -1.17 -9.78 -24.44
C ALA A 28 -2.20 -10.50 -23.54
N LYS A 29 -3.11 -11.29 -24.10
CA LYS A 29 -4.07 -12.09 -23.30
C LYS A 29 -3.37 -13.15 -22.46
N VAL A 30 -2.36 -13.82 -23.00
CA VAL A 30 -1.57 -14.85 -22.28
C VAL A 30 -0.76 -14.20 -21.16
N GLU A 31 -0.07 -13.10 -21.44
CA GLU A 31 0.67 -12.32 -20.44
C GLU A 31 -0.24 -11.86 -19.30
N MET A 32 -1.42 -11.32 -19.63
CA MET A 32 -2.40 -10.91 -18.62
C MET A 32 -2.93 -12.07 -17.79
N ARG A 33 -3.13 -13.25 -18.38
CA ARG A 33 -3.51 -14.47 -17.63
C ARG A 33 -2.40 -14.92 -16.69
N ALA A 34 -1.15 -14.94 -17.15
CA ALA A 34 0.01 -15.27 -16.33
C ALA A 34 0.16 -14.28 -15.16
N TYR A 35 0.04 -12.98 -15.44
CA TYR A 35 0.08 -11.93 -14.42
C TYR A 35 -1.03 -12.11 -13.37
N LYS A 36 -2.28 -12.35 -13.80
CA LYS A 36 -3.41 -12.59 -12.87
C LYS A 36 -3.16 -13.81 -11.98
N LYS A 37 -2.66 -14.90 -12.54
CA LYS A 37 -2.32 -16.12 -11.77
C LYS A 37 -1.21 -15.83 -10.76
N GLY A 38 -0.14 -15.14 -11.17
CA GLY A 38 0.94 -14.72 -10.27
C GLY A 38 0.47 -13.77 -9.17
N LYS A 39 -0.44 -12.83 -9.49
CA LYS A 39 -1.07 -11.94 -8.51
C LYS A 39 -1.88 -12.73 -7.48
N GLN A 40 -2.72 -13.66 -7.91
CA GLN A 40 -3.51 -14.51 -7.00
C GLN A 40 -2.61 -15.36 -6.08
N VAL A 41 -1.53 -15.95 -6.61
CA VAL A 41 -0.57 -16.71 -5.79
C VAL A 41 0.10 -15.81 -4.76
N ARG A 42 0.46 -14.57 -5.11
CA ARG A 42 1.02 -13.61 -4.15
C ARG A 42 0.00 -13.23 -3.08
N GLU A 43 -1.25 -12.95 -3.46
CA GLU A 43 -2.31 -12.60 -2.51
C GLU A 43 -2.67 -13.76 -1.56
N THR A 44 -2.71 -14.99 -2.06
CA THR A 44 -2.98 -16.19 -1.24
C THR A 44 -1.85 -16.46 -0.26
N LYS A 45 -0.58 -16.42 -0.71
CA LYS A 45 0.58 -16.54 0.19
C LYS A 45 0.60 -15.45 1.26
N LYS A 46 0.24 -14.21 0.92
CA LYS A 46 0.11 -13.10 1.89
C LYS A 46 -0.95 -13.39 2.94
N LYS A 47 -2.15 -13.82 2.53
CA LYS A 47 -3.23 -14.21 3.46
C LYS A 47 -2.79 -15.34 4.41
N GLN A 48 -2.11 -16.35 3.89
CA GLN A 48 -1.61 -17.48 4.70
C GLN A 48 -0.58 -17.06 5.75
N ARG A 49 0.22 -16.03 5.47
CA ARG A 49 1.21 -15.50 6.41
C ARG A 49 0.64 -14.48 7.40
N GLY A 50 -0.67 -14.16 7.32
CA GLY A 50 -1.26 -13.04 8.08
C GLY A 50 -0.67 -11.67 7.71
N GLU A 51 0.09 -11.61 6.61
CA GLU A 51 0.82 -10.43 6.16
C GLU A 51 -0.15 -9.48 5.44
N SER A 52 -0.80 -8.60 6.20
CA SER A 52 -1.55 -7.46 5.68
C SER A 52 -0.59 -6.33 5.26
N PHE A 53 0.36 -6.61 4.36
CA PHE A 53 1.14 -5.55 3.71
C PHE A 53 0.35 -5.00 2.52
N GLY A 54 -0.77 -4.37 2.85
CA GLY A 54 -1.26 -3.22 2.09
C GLY A 54 -0.58 -1.98 2.64
N VAL A 55 -0.34 -0.98 1.79
CA VAL A 55 -0.04 0.37 2.26
C VAL A 55 -1.10 0.73 3.32
N PRO A 56 -0.71 1.07 4.57
CA PRO A 56 -1.66 1.39 5.63
C PRO A 56 -2.69 2.41 5.13
N SER A 57 -3.93 2.32 5.62
CA SER A 57 -5.01 3.24 5.22
C SER A 57 -4.60 4.70 5.37
N ASP A 58 -3.84 5.00 6.42
CA ASP A 58 -3.38 6.34 6.75
C ASP A 58 -2.38 6.85 5.70
N VAL A 59 -1.46 5.99 5.26
CA VAL A 59 -0.53 6.29 4.17
C VAL A 59 -1.29 6.52 2.85
N LYS A 60 -2.32 5.71 2.55
CA LYS A 60 -3.16 5.92 1.35
C LYS A 60 -3.94 7.23 1.42
N ALA A 61 -4.37 7.63 2.61
CA ALA A 61 -5.10 8.87 2.84
C ALA A 61 -4.18 10.10 2.92
N GLY A 62 -2.85 9.93 2.84
CA GLY A 62 -1.88 11.00 3.05
C GLY A 62 -1.91 11.59 4.46
N LYS A 63 -2.42 10.84 5.44
CA LYS A 63 -2.50 11.27 6.84
C LYS A 63 -1.32 10.69 7.61
N MET A 64 -0.59 11.56 8.28
CA MET A 64 0.49 11.16 9.18
C MET A 64 -0.10 10.65 10.51
N ASN A 65 0.49 9.58 11.05
CA ASN A 65 0.15 9.04 12.36
C ASN A 65 1.43 8.86 13.20
N PRO A 66 1.33 8.57 14.51
CA PRO A 66 2.53 8.48 15.36
C PRO A 66 3.51 7.39 14.90
N GLU A 67 3.02 6.23 14.46
CA GLU A 67 3.84 5.11 13.99
C GLU A 67 4.62 5.45 12.71
N LEU A 68 3.96 6.10 11.74
CA LEU A 68 4.57 6.54 10.50
C LEU A 68 5.62 7.63 10.73
N TYR A 69 5.36 8.54 11.68
CA TYR A 69 6.35 9.54 12.07
C TYR A 69 7.57 8.91 12.77
N GLU A 70 7.39 7.86 13.58
CA GLU A 70 8.52 7.12 14.15
C GLU A 70 9.34 6.41 13.07
N ILE A 71 8.70 5.82 12.06
CA ILE A 71 9.36 5.23 10.89
C ILE A 71 10.14 6.30 10.12
N GLU A 72 9.54 7.46 9.86
CA GLU A 72 10.20 8.58 9.19
C GLU A 72 11.43 9.04 9.97
N CYS A 73 11.31 9.20 11.29
CA CYS A 73 12.46 9.56 12.15
C CYS A 73 13.58 8.52 12.08
N ARG A 74 13.26 7.23 11.98
CA ARG A 74 14.25 6.16 11.83
C ARG A 74 14.97 6.26 10.47
N LEU A 75 14.22 6.46 9.39
CA LEU A 75 14.78 6.61 8.05
C LEU A 75 15.70 7.83 7.94
N TYR A 76 15.33 8.95 8.58
CA TYR A 76 16.20 10.13 8.64
C TYR A 76 17.51 9.84 9.38
N ARG A 77 17.45 9.09 10.49
CA ARG A 77 18.64 8.68 11.23
C ARG A 77 19.55 7.79 10.39
N GLU A 78 18.98 6.82 9.67
CA GLU A 78 19.73 5.93 8.76
C GLU A 78 20.38 6.69 7.61
N ALA A 79 19.74 7.76 7.13
CA ALA A 79 20.26 8.64 6.09
C ALA A 79 21.24 9.71 6.61
N GLY A 80 21.52 9.76 7.92
CA GLY A 80 22.36 10.81 8.52
C GLY A 80 21.75 12.21 8.51
N LEU A 81 20.43 12.30 8.33
CA LEU A 81 19.68 13.55 8.30
C LEU A 81 19.19 13.94 9.71
N PRO A 82 19.04 15.24 10.00
CA PRO A 82 18.48 15.70 11.26
C PRO A 82 17.02 15.25 11.40
N LYS A 83 16.60 14.92 12.62
CA LYS A 83 15.23 14.45 12.88
C LYS A 83 14.19 15.45 12.33
N PRO A 84 13.16 14.98 11.60
CA PRO A 84 12.11 15.85 11.08
C PRO A 84 11.30 16.49 12.21
N LYS A 85 10.63 17.61 11.91
CA LYS A 85 9.71 18.25 12.85
C LYS A 85 8.45 17.39 13.00
N PRO A 86 7.85 17.31 14.21
CA PRO A 86 6.57 16.61 14.39
C PRO A 86 5.48 17.20 13.51
N TYR A 87 4.60 16.34 13.00
CA TYR A 87 3.43 16.77 12.26
C TYR A 87 2.39 17.44 13.19
N LEU A 88 1.48 18.21 12.61
CA LEU A 88 0.42 18.91 13.34
C LEU A 88 -0.50 17.93 14.07
N GLY A 89 -0.60 18.04 15.39
CA GLY A 89 -1.43 17.16 16.21
C GLY A 89 -0.71 15.93 16.80
N TYR A 90 0.58 15.74 16.52
CA TYR A 90 1.36 14.59 17.00
C TYR A 90 1.21 14.32 18.51
N GLU A 91 1.34 15.35 19.36
CA GLU A 91 1.23 15.16 20.82
C GLU A 91 -0.18 14.73 21.26
N ARG A 92 -1.22 15.19 20.55
CA ARG A 92 -2.60 14.79 20.80
C ARG A 92 -2.82 13.32 20.42
N ASP A 93 -2.35 12.93 19.24
CA ASP A 93 -2.50 11.56 18.73
C ASP A 93 -1.70 10.55 19.57
N ARG A 94 -0.48 10.94 19.96
CA ARG A 94 0.37 10.16 20.87
C ARG A 94 -0.27 9.97 22.24
N GLY A 95 -0.91 11.03 22.76
CA GLY A 95 -1.68 10.95 24.00
C GLY A 95 -2.89 10.01 23.89
N ALA A 96 -3.62 10.07 22.78
CA ALA A 96 -4.75 9.18 22.52
C ALA A 96 -4.31 7.71 22.40
N GLN A 97 -3.21 7.44 21.70
CA GLN A 97 -2.64 6.09 21.56
C GLN A 97 -2.16 5.50 22.89
N LYS A 98 -1.55 6.32 23.76
CA LYS A 98 -1.19 5.86 25.12
C LYS A 98 -2.42 5.49 25.94
N ARG A 99 -3.49 6.29 25.85
CA ARG A 99 -4.75 5.99 26.57
C ARG A 99 -5.41 4.72 26.04
N SER A 100 -5.41 4.47 24.74
CA SER A 100 -5.95 3.23 24.17
C SER A 100 -5.12 2.01 24.56
N MET A 101 -3.79 2.11 24.61
CA MET A 101 -2.93 1.02 25.12
C MET A 101 -3.13 0.73 26.60
N GLN A 102 -3.53 1.73 27.39
CA GLN A 102 -3.86 1.58 28.80
C GLN A 102 -5.30 1.14 29.03
N ARG A 103 -6.08 0.81 27.99
CA ARG A 103 -7.46 0.33 28.13
C ARG A 103 -7.56 -1.16 27.85
N VAL A 104 -8.30 -1.87 28.70
CA VAL A 104 -8.74 -3.25 28.44
C VAL A 104 -10.26 -3.23 28.27
N GLY A 105 -10.72 -3.37 27.03
CA GLY A 105 -12.14 -3.19 26.70
C GLY A 105 -12.57 -1.74 26.95
N PHE A 106 -13.49 -1.55 27.90
CA PHE A 106 -14.01 -0.22 28.28
C PHE A 106 -13.34 0.36 29.54
N VAL A 107 -12.44 -0.39 30.18
CA VAL A 107 -11.90 -0.07 31.51
C VAL A 107 -10.44 0.36 31.38
N ASP A 108 -10.06 1.43 32.07
CA ASP A 108 -8.67 1.87 32.11
C ASP A 108 -7.86 0.98 33.06
N PHE A 109 -6.60 0.71 32.71
CA PHE A 109 -5.68 -0.12 33.49
C PHE A 109 -5.46 0.44 34.91
N LYS A 110 -5.58 1.77 35.05
CA LYS A 110 -5.54 2.46 36.34
C LYS A 110 -6.70 2.06 37.25
N ASP A 111 -7.89 1.84 36.66
CA ASP A 111 -9.09 1.42 37.39
C ASP A 111 -8.97 -0.05 37.81
N ILE A 112 -8.41 -0.89 36.93
CA ILE A 112 -8.10 -2.29 37.24
C ILE A 112 -7.12 -2.38 38.41
N ILE A 113 -6.00 -1.65 38.36
CA ILE A 113 -5.02 -1.61 39.45
C ILE A 113 -5.67 -1.14 40.75
N SER A 114 -6.50 -0.10 40.68
CA SER A 114 -7.18 0.46 41.85
C SER A 114 -8.18 -0.53 42.46
N ALA A 115 -8.92 -1.26 41.63
CA ALA A 115 -9.83 -2.31 42.08
C ALA A 115 -9.10 -3.49 42.73
N VAL A 116 -7.97 -3.93 42.17
CA VAL A 116 -7.14 -5.00 42.75
C VAL A 116 -6.56 -4.57 44.09
N ARG A 117 -6.03 -3.35 44.20
CA ARG A 117 -5.50 -2.83 45.47
C ARG A 117 -6.56 -2.78 46.56
N LYS A 118 -7.76 -2.29 46.25
CA LYS A 118 -8.90 -2.26 47.21
C LYS A 118 -9.33 -3.63 47.70
N ARG A 119 -9.10 -4.70 46.93
CA ARG A 119 -9.50 -6.07 47.29
C ARG A 119 -8.47 -6.79 48.16
N ASN A 120 -7.22 -6.33 48.14
CA ASN A 120 -6.11 -6.84 48.95
C ASN A 120 -5.81 -5.94 50.17
N SER A 121 -6.66 -4.94 50.43
CA SER A 121 -6.68 -4.10 51.63
C SER A 121 -7.80 -4.59 52.54
#